data_AF-A0A542CUF8-F1
#
_entry.id   AF-A0A542CUF8-F1
#
_cell.length_a   1.000
_cell.length_b   1.000
_cell.length_c   1.000
_cell.angle_alpha   90.00
_cell.angle_beta   90.00
_cell.angle_gamma   90.00
#
_symmetry.space_group_name_H-M   'P 1'
#
loop_
_entity.id
_entity.type
_entity.pdbx_description
1 polymer ?
#
loop_
_entity_poly.entity_id
_entity_poly.type
_entity_poly.pdbx_seq_one_letter_code
_entity_poly.pdbx_strand_id
1 'polypeptide(L)'
;MNTSHQPRDRFEDRLLVSLKQVVAERAAEVPEAAGAAPARRGPRVAIASGVAACGAAGAVVLPLALGGGSAAFAVEKEQDGTVRVEINDLRDAEELEAELGEHGINAVIDYLPEGKMCRQPRFPDTGPDMGGATALRVEGNSAVFTLRPADFRGDRALVLSTAGNRDVTGIQLATATVPVPPCEPVDRDEVLPPAPAGEGGVSHGGDVSSDSERRLGSGTG
;
A
#
# COMPACT_ATOMS: atom_id res chain seq x y z
N MET A 1 -14.93 -43.93 12.74
CA MET A 1 -14.37 -43.67 11.39
C MET A 1 -14.88 -42.32 10.92
N ASN A 2 -14.01 -41.31 10.80
CA ASN A 2 -14.40 -39.91 10.60
C ASN A 2 -13.90 -39.39 9.24
N THR A 3 -14.82 -39.01 8.35
CA THR A 3 -14.59 -38.57 6.97
C THR A 3 -14.54 -37.05 6.90
N SER A 4 -13.45 -36.44 7.37
CA SER A 4 -13.26 -34.97 7.34
C SER A 4 -12.09 -34.50 6.47
N HIS A 5 -11.36 -35.43 5.83
CA HIS A 5 -10.17 -35.10 5.01
C HIS A 5 -10.50 -34.76 3.55
N GLN A 6 -11.49 -35.45 2.96
CA GLN A 6 -11.81 -35.36 1.53
C GLN A 6 -12.17 -33.96 1.00
N PRO A 7 -12.87 -33.06 1.74
CA PRO A 7 -13.20 -31.73 1.22
C PRO A 7 -11.99 -30.80 1.10
N ARG A 8 -10.99 -30.96 1.97
CA ARG A 8 -9.78 -30.12 1.97
C ARG A 8 -8.85 -30.52 0.83
N ASP A 9 -8.63 -31.81 0.65
CA ASP A 9 -7.80 -32.35 -0.44
C ASP A 9 -8.31 -31.86 -1.81
N ARG A 10 -9.64 -31.91 -2.03
CA ARG A 10 -10.28 -31.42 -3.27
C ARG A 10 -10.13 -29.92 -3.50
N PHE A 11 -10.06 -29.14 -2.43
CA PHE A 11 -9.90 -27.69 -2.50
C PHE A 11 -8.45 -27.33 -2.81
N GLU A 12 -7.50 -27.97 -2.13
CA GLU A 12 -6.06 -27.82 -2.35
C GLU A 12 -5.68 -28.23 -3.78
N ASP A 13 -6.24 -29.32 -4.30
CA ASP A 13 -6.03 -29.75 -5.69
C ASP A 13 -6.49 -28.71 -6.71
N ARG A 14 -7.67 -28.08 -6.49
CA ARG A 14 -8.18 -27.02 -7.37
C ARG A 14 -7.33 -25.75 -7.31
N LEU A 15 -6.83 -25.40 -6.13
CA LEU A 15 -5.91 -24.28 -5.96
C LEU A 15 -4.57 -24.53 -6.63
N LEU A 16 -4.02 -25.74 -6.50
CA LEU A 16 -2.75 -26.11 -7.11
C LEU A 16 -2.84 -26.10 -8.65
N VAL A 17 -3.95 -26.56 -9.22
CA VAL A 17 -4.18 -26.48 -10.67
C VAL A 17 -4.28 -25.02 -11.13
N SER A 18 -5.05 -24.19 -10.41
CA SER A 18 -5.21 -22.77 -10.75
C SER A 18 -3.88 -22.01 -10.64
N LEU A 19 -3.08 -22.28 -9.61
CA LEU A 19 -1.77 -21.65 -9.42
C LEU A 19 -0.78 -22.06 -10.52
N LYS A 20 -0.72 -23.35 -10.86
CA LYS A 20 0.14 -23.83 -11.95
C LYS A 20 -0.25 -23.21 -13.29
N GLN A 21 -1.54 -22.96 -13.52
CA GLN A 21 -2.01 -22.30 -14.73
C GLN A 21 -1.56 -20.84 -14.80
N VAL A 22 -1.70 -20.07 -13.71
CA VAL A 22 -1.23 -18.67 -13.64
C VAL A 22 0.29 -18.60 -13.81
N VAL A 23 1.05 -19.54 -13.22
CA VAL A 23 2.51 -19.60 -13.38
C VAL A 23 2.90 -19.94 -14.82
N ALA A 24 2.20 -20.88 -15.47
CA ALA A 24 2.47 -21.23 -16.87
C ALA A 24 2.13 -20.09 -17.84
N GLU A 25 1.05 -19.35 -17.58
CA GLU A 25 0.67 -18.16 -18.34
C GLU A 25 1.74 -17.06 -18.19
N ARG A 26 2.19 -16.77 -16.96
CA ARG A 26 3.31 -15.86 -16.70
C ARG A 26 4.61 -16.31 -17.35
N ALA A 27 4.92 -17.61 -17.35
CA ALA A 27 6.12 -18.16 -17.97
C ALA A 27 6.08 -18.08 -19.50
N ALA A 28 4.90 -18.17 -20.11
CA ALA A 28 4.70 -17.96 -21.55
C ALA A 28 4.74 -16.47 -21.94
N GLU A 29 4.41 -15.57 -21.01
CA GLU A 29 4.54 -14.11 -21.19
C GLU A 29 5.98 -13.62 -21.07
N VAL A 30 6.90 -14.38 -20.46
CA VAL A 30 8.34 -14.08 -20.49
C VAL A 30 8.90 -14.52 -21.84
N PRO A 31 9.36 -13.59 -22.71
CA PRO A 31 10.02 -13.98 -23.94
C PRO A 31 11.28 -14.77 -23.60
N GLU A 32 11.33 -16.01 -24.10
CA GLU A 32 12.52 -16.84 -24.12
C GLU A 32 13.62 -16.08 -24.88
N ALA A 33 14.48 -15.38 -24.15
CA ALA A 33 15.73 -14.86 -24.67
C ALA A 33 16.63 -16.05 -24.98
N ALA A 34 16.42 -16.64 -26.16
CA ALA A 34 17.26 -17.64 -26.75
C ALA A 34 18.71 -17.13 -26.77
N GLY A 35 19.61 -17.94 -26.22
CA GLY A 35 20.99 -17.57 -25.97
C GLY A 35 21.75 -17.17 -27.24
N ALA A 36 22.52 -16.09 -27.10
CA ALA A 36 23.74 -15.88 -27.86
C ALA A 36 24.86 -15.55 -26.85
N ALA A 37 25.91 -16.38 -26.87
CA ALA A 37 27.08 -16.32 -25.99
C ALA A 37 27.92 -15.02 -26.17
N PRO A 38 28.88 -14.72 -25.27
CA PRO A 38 29.39 -13.38 -25.06
C PRO A 38 30.47 -12.99 -26.08
N ALA A 39 30.20 -11.95 -26.86
CA ALA A 39 31.21 -11.33 -27.72
C ALA A 39 31.92 -10.19 -26.98
N ARG A 40 33.10 -10.46 -26.43
CA ARG A 40 34.07 -9.43 -26.05
C ARG A 40 34.38 -8.56 -27.28
N ARG A 41 34.19 -7.24 -27.17
CA ARG A 41 34.87 -6.18 -27.94
C ARG A 41 34.44 -4.80 -27.42
N GLY A 42 35.29 -4.15 -26.63
CA GLY A 42 35.36 -2.68 -26.66
C GLY A 42 36.42 -2.23 -27.68
N PRO A 43 36.71 -0.93 -27.82
CA PRO A 43 35.85 0.24 -27.61
C PRO A 43 35.87 1.14 -28.87
N ARG A 44 34.74 1.68 -29.35
CA ARG A 44 34.73 2.89 -30.21
C ARG A 44 33.45 3.69 -30.00
N VAL A 45 33.57 4.72 -29.17
CA VAL A 45 32.67 5.86 -29.17
C VAL A 45 32.86 6.57 -30.51
N ALA A 46 31.91 6.40 -31.41
CA ALA A 46 31.74 7.26 -32.58
C ALA A 46 30.45 8.05 -32.33
N ILE A 47 30.62 9.31 -31.91
CA ILE A 47 29.54 10.28 -31.82
C ILE A 47 29.14 10.57 -33.27
N ALA A 48 27.99 10.03 -33.69
CA ALA A 48 27.35 10.38 -34.95
C ALA A 48 26.07 11.15 -34.62
N SER A 49 26.12 12.45 -34.86
CA SER A 49 24.98 13.35 -34.94
C SER A 49 23.99 12.84 -35.99
N GLY A 50 22.74 12.62 -35.59
CA GLY A 50 21.64 12.25 -36.49
C GLY A 50 20.32 12.77 -35.95
N VAL A 51 19.85 13.87 -36.52
CA VAL A 51 18.49 14.40 -36.33
C VAL A 51 17.49 13.39 -36.91
N ALA A 52 16.53 12.96 -36.11
CA ALA A 52 15.29 12.35 -36.59
C ALA A 52 14.15 12.66 -35.60
N ALA A 53 13.16 13.42 -36.10
CA ALA A 53 11.88 13.61 -35.47
C ALA A 53 11.09 12.29 -35.40
N CYS A 54 10.36 12.08 -34.29
CA CYS A 54 8.99 11.55 -34.22
C CYS A 54 8.72 10.94 -32.85
N GLY A 55 7.58 11.32 -32.27
CA GLY A 55 6.96 10.66 -31.12
C GLY A 55 7.21 11.39 -29.80
N ALA A 56 6.22 12.14 -29.34
CA ALA A 56 6.05 12.40 -27.91
C ALA A 56 5.67 11.06 -27.25
N ALA A 57 6.66 10.19 -27.07
CA ALA A 57 6.59 9.16 -26.06
C ALA A 57 6.89 9.87 -24.75
N GLY A 58 5.93 9.85 -23.83
CA GLY A 58 6.14 10.34 -22.47
C GLY A 58 7.43 9.71 -21.96
N ALA A 59 8.43 10.56 -21.69
CA ALA A 59 9.65 10.12 -21.06
C ALA A 59 9.26 9.63 -19.66
N VAL A 60 9.09 8.31 -19.52
CA VAL A 60 9.14 7.68 -18.21
C VAL A 60 10.59 7.87 -17.77
N VAL A 61 10.83 8.89 -16.95
CA VAL A 61 12.10 9.05 -16.26
C VAL A 61 12.09 7.98 -15.18
N LEU A 62 12.49 6.75 -15.54
CA LEU A 62 12.93 5.79 -14.55
C LEU A 62 14.23 6.37 -13.96
N PRO A 63 14.29 6.73 -12.68
CA PRO A 63 15.58 6.93 -12.06
C PRO A 63 16.32 5.59 -12.17
N LEU A 64 17.37 5.59 -13.01
CA LEU A 64 18.31 4.49 -13.11
C LEU A 64 18.99 4.36 -11.75
N ALA A 65 18.45 3.50 -10.89
CA ALA A 65 19.09 3.06 -9.65
C ALA A 65 20.35 2.25 -10.00
N LEU A 66 21.43 2.96 -10.35
CA LEU A 66 22.77 2.43 -10.51
C LEU A 66 23.38 2.23 -9.11
N GLY A 67 22.96 1.18 -8.41
CA GLY A 67 23.52 0.80 -7.12
C GLY A 67 22.86 -0.47 -6.61
N GLY A 68 23.64 -1.52 -6.35
CA GLY A 68 23.16 -2.86 -5.97
C GLY A 68 22.56 -2.99 -4.57
N GLY A 69 21.69 -2.07 -4.16
CA GLY A 69 20.83 -2.17 -2.98
C GLY A 69 19.39 -1.79 -3.35
N SER A 70 18.40 -2.42 -2.71
CA SER A 70 16.99 -2.00 -2.88
C SER A 70 16.81 -0.60 -2.28
N ALA A 71 16.18 0.31 -3.01
CA ALA A 71 15.87 1.66 -2.52
C ALA A 71 14.93 1.57 -1.30
N ALA A 72 15.09 2.50 -0.36
CA ALA A 72 14.23 2.57 0.84
C ALA A 72 12.77 2.86 0.48
N PHE A 73 12.54 3.53 -0.64
CA PHE A 73 11.22 3.82 -1.18
C PHE A 73 11.27 3.99 -2.71
N ALA A 74 10.10 4.05 -3.33
CA ALA A 74 9.88 4.46 -4.71
C ALA A 74 8.63 5.35 -4.78
N VAL A 75 8.71 6.42 -5.56
CA VAL A 75 7.59 7.32 -5.85
C VAL A 75 7.42 7.38 -7.36
N GLU A 76 6.24 7.01 -7.83
CA GLU A 76 5.95 6.90 -9.26
C GLU A 76 4.66 7.64 -9.59
N LYS A 77 4.72 8.47 -10.64
CA LYS A 77 3.51 9.11 -11.17
C LYS A 77 2.84 8.18 -12.16
N GLU A 78 1.58 7.87 -11.91
CA GLU A 78 0.75 7.02 -12.75
C GLU A 78 0.12 7.82 -13.91
N GLN A 79 -0.35 7.10 -14.93
CA GLN A 79 -0.96 7.71 -16.13
C GLN A 79 -2.23 8.51 -15.82
N ASP A 80 -2.94 8.15 -14.76
CA ASP A 80 -4.15 8.83 -14.30
C ASP A 80 -3.86 10.10 -13.47
N GLY A 81 -2.58 10.42 -13.27
CA GLY A 81 -2.13 11.58 -12.50
C GLY A 81 -2.07 11.35 -10.98
N THR A 82 -2.31 10.12 -10.53
CA THR A 82 -2.02 9.72 -9.14
C THR A 82 -0.52 9.47 -8.93
N VAL A 83 -0.12 9.40 -7.67
CA VAL A 83 1.26 9.11 -7.26
C VAL A 83 1.23 7.84 -6.44
N ARG A 84 1.85 6.78 -6.94
CA ARG A 84 2.08 5.53 -6.23
C ARG A 84 3.35 5.68 -5.39
N VAL A 85 3.23 5.34 -4.11
CA VAL A 85 4.31 5.37 -3.13
C VAL A 85 4.50 3.96 -2.63
N GLU A 86 5.74 3.51 -2.62
CA GLU A 86 6.17 2.22 -2.09
C GLU A 86 7.30 2.46 -1.10
N ILE A 87 7.11 2.05 0.15
CA ILE A 87 8.12 2.13 1.20
C ILE A 87 8.59 0.71 1.44
N ASN A 88 9.90 0.46 1.34
CA ASN A 88 10.53 -0.85 1.53
C ASN A 88 11.37 -0.92 2.80
N ASP A 89 11.79 0.23 3.33
CA ASP A 89 12.60 0.36 4.52
C ASP A 89 12.22 1.64 5.27
N LEU A 90 12.13 1.57 6.60
CA LEU A 90 11.71 2.68 7.45
C LEU A 90 12.88 3.61 7.76
N ARG A 91 13.51 4.12 6.70
CA ARG A 91 14.63 5.08 6.75
C ARG A 91 14.47 6.14 5.66
N ASP A 92 15.26 7.20 5.77
CA ASP A 92 15.33 8.26 4.76
C ASP A 92 14.00 9.03 4.62
N ALA A 93 13.32 9.29 5.75
CA ALA A 93 12.02 10.00 5.80
C ALA A 93 12.07 11.38 5.11
N GLU A 94 13.12 12.17 5.35
CA GLU A 94 13.33 13.49 4.74
C GLU A 94 13.47 13.39 3.20
N GLU A 95 14.08 12.31 2.70
CA GLU A 95 14.24 12.09 1.26
C GLU A 95 12.90 11.73 0.61
N LEU A 96 12.08 10.90 1.28
CA LEU A 96 10.72 10.60 0.83
C LEU A 96 9.81 11.83 0.86
N GLU A 97 9.92 12.68 1.88
CA GLU A 97 9.21 13.97 1.93
C GLU A 97 9.58 14.87 0.75
N ALA A 98 10.88 14.98 0.46
CA ALA A 98 11.38 15.77 -0.66
C ALA A 98 10.86 15.24 -2.01
N GLU A 99 10.96 13.93 -2.24
CA GLU A 99 10.47 13.28 -3.46
C GLU A 99 8.96 13.51 -3.65
N LEU A 100 8.17 13.32 -2.59
CA LEU A 100 6.72 13.62 -2.62
C LEU A 100 6.46 15.11 -2.95
N GLY A 101 7.30 16.01 -2.45
CA GLY A 101 7.28 17.43 -2.76
C GLY A 101 7.49 17.72 -4.25
N GLU A 102 8.39 17.00 -4.91
CA GLU A 102 8.59 17.11 -6.37
C GLU A 102 7.33 16.69 -7.16
N HIS A 103 6.54 15.79 -6.57
CA HIS A 103 5.24 15.35 -7.09
C HIS A 103 4.06 16.24 -6.65
N GLY A 104 4.31 17.35 -5.96
CA GLY A 104 3.31 18.32 -5.54
C GLY A 104 2.51 17.89 -4.31
N ILE A 105 3.07 17.02 -3.48
CA ILE A 105 2.49 16.53 -2.23
C ILE A 105 3.34 17.05 -1.08
N ASN A 106 2.82 18.00 -0.31
CA ASN A 106 3.44 18.37 0.97
C ASN A 106 3.27 17.19 1.93
N ALA A 107 4.35 16.65 2.47
CA ALA A 107 4.32 15.51 3.38
C ALA A 107 5.14 15.77 4.65
N VAL A 108 4.71 15.14 5.74
CA VAL A 108 5.45 15.01 7.00
C VAL A 108 5.43 13.53 7.38
N ILE A 109 6.60 12.94 7.53
CA ILE A 109 6.81 11.50 7.66
C ILE A 109 7.54 11.21 8.96
N ASP A 110 6.86 10.49 9.85
CA ASP A 110 7.40 10.09 11.14
C ASP A 110 7.59 8.57 11.17
N TYR A 111 8.85 8.13 11.10
CA TYR A 111 9.22 6.74 11.34
C TYR A 111 9.56 6.55 12.82
N LEU A 112 8.76 5.73 13.49
CA LEU A 112 8.82 5.51 14.92
C LEU A 112 9.34 4.10 15.23
N PRO A 113 10.03 3.92 16.38
CA PRO A 113 10.35 2.60 16.87
C PRO A 113 9.09 1.75 17.08
N GLU A 114 9.27 0.43 17.05
CA GLU A 114 8.22 -0.52 17.40
C GLU A 114 7.60 -0.21 18.77
N GLY A 115 6.27 -0.33 18.87
CA GLY A 115 5.49 -0.04 20.08
C GLY A 115 5.26 1.45 20.36
N LYS A 116 5.78 2.36 19.53
CA LYS A 116 5.57 3.81 19.68
C LYS A 116 4.49 4.34 18.74
N MET A 117 3.90 5.47 19.13
CA MET A 117 3.05 6.30 18.27
C MET A 117 3.27 7.78 18.58
N CYS A 118 2.84 8.69 17.70
CA CYS A 118 2.82 10.11 18.02
C CYS A 118 1.72 10.42 19.04
N ARG A 119 2.04 11.23 20.06
CA ARG A 119 1.07 11.70 21.06
C ARG A 119 -0.14 12.36 20.37
N GLN A 120 -1.34 11.99 20.82
CA GLN A 120 -2.60 12.52 20.31
C GLN A 120 -3.28 13.45 21.33
N PRO A 121 -4.08 14.43 20.85
CA PRO A 121 -4.20 14.85 19.47
C PRO A 121 -2.96 15.68 19.04
N ARG A 122 -2.39 15.40 17.87
CA ARG A 122 -1.24 16.17 17.33
C ARG A 122 -1.69 17.34 16.46
N PHE A 123 -2.75 17.14 15.69
CA PHE A 123 -3.40 18.11 14.83
C PHE A 123 -4.87 17.69 14.65
N PRO A 124 -5.77 18.61 14.32
CA PRO A 124 -7.08 18.23 13.83
C PRO A 124 -6.91 17.56 12.46
N ASP A 125 -7.45 16.35 12.28
CA ASP A 125 -7.54 15.77 10.94
C ASP A 125 -8.56 16.59 10.14
N THR A 126 -8.12 17.06 8.98
CA THR A 126 -8.89 17.97 8.09
C THR A 126 -9.14 17.34 6.73
N GLY A 127 -8.73 16.08 6.55
CA GLY A 127 -8.73 15.39 5.28
C GLY A 127 -9.82 14.36 5.09
N PRO A 128 -9.84 13.75 3.89
CA PRO A 128 -10.54 12.49 3.68
C PRO A 128 -9.96 11.38 4.56
N ASP A 129 -10.78 10.36 4.84
CA ASP A 129 -10.36 9.16 5.57
C ASP A 129 -9.05 8.59 5.01
N MET A 130 -8.20 8.04 5.88
CA MET A 130 -6.89 7.48 5.52
C MET A 130 -5.94 8.48 4.84
N GLY A 131 -6.07 9.78 5.14
CA GLY A 131 -5.20 10.83 4.60
C GLY A 131 -5.27 10.95 3.08
N GLY A 132 -6.35 10.49 2.44
CA GLY A 132 -6.54 10.57 0.99
C GLY A 132 -5.90 9.44 0.18
N ALA A 133 -5.33 8.43 0.84
CA ALA A 133 -4.84 7.24 0.17
C ALA A 133 -5.99 6.36 -0.34
N THR A 134 -5.90 5.89 -1.59
CA THR A 134 -6.96 5.09 -2.23
C THR A 134 -6.66 3.58 -2.29
N ALA A 135 -5.44 3.15 -1.97
CA ALA A 135 -5.01 1.76 -2.14
C ALA A 135 -3.90 1.35 -1.16
N LEU A 136 -4.08 1.59 0.14
CA LEU A 136 -3.08 1.18 1.14
C LEU A 136 -3.00 -0.34 1.27
N ARG A 137 -1.80 -0.88 1.10
CA ARG A 137 -1.42 -2.26 1.38
C ARG A 137 -0.16 -2.27 2.25
N VAL A 138 -0.12 -3.18 3.21
CA VAL A 138 1.04 -3.40 4.07
C VAL A 138 1.36 -4.89 4.04
N GLU A 139 2.61 -5.23 3.74
CA GLU A 139 3.10 -6.60 3.68
C GLU A 139 4.52 -6.67 4.25
N GLY A 140 4.67 -7.26 5.43
CA GLY A 140 5.96 -7.34 6.13
C GLY A 140 6.54 -5.96 6.42
N ASN A 141 7.63 -5.62 5.74
CA ASN A 141 8.31 -4.34 5.82
C ASN A 141 7.89 -3.33 4.74
N SER A 142 7.02 -3.75 3.81
CA SER A 142 6.58 -2.92 2.70
C SER A 142 5.23 -2.26 2.96
N ALA A 143 5.11 -0.99 2.60
CA ALA A 143 3.83 -0.28 2.54
C ALA A 143 3.67 0.37 1.16
N VAL A 144 2.57 0.07 0.48
CA VAL A 144 2.24 0.62 -0.84
C VAL A 144 0.93 1.37 -0.74
N PHE A 145 0.88 2.60 -1.21
CA PHE A 145 -0.34 3.39 -1.30
C PHE A 145 -0.32 4.34 -2.49
N THR A 146 -1.50 4.84 -2.84
CA THR A 146 -1.67 5.75 -3.97
C THR A 146 -2.34 7.03 -3.48
N LEU A 147 -1.78 8.17 -3.89
CA LEU A 147 -2.20 9.51 -3.50
C LEU A 147 -2.65 10.30 -4.72
N ARG A 148 -3.57 11.24 -4.52
CA ARG A 148 -3.91 12.26 -5.51
C ARG A 148 -3.27 13.59 -5.10
N PRO A 149 -2.34 14.16 -5.89
CA PRO A 149 -1.71 15.44 -5.55
C PRO A 149 -2.70 16.59 -5.34
N ALA A 150 -3.88 16.54 -5.96
CA ALA A 150 -4.93 17.54 -5.76
C ALA A 150 -5.43 17.63 -4.30
N ASP A 151 -5.29 16.55 -3.53
CA ASP A 151 -5.73 16.48 -2.13
C ASP A 151 -4.79 17.23 -1.17
N PHE A 152 -3.58 17.60 -1.62
CA PHE A 152 -2.53 18.24 -0.79
C PHE A 152 -2.11 19.64 -1.28
N ARG A 153 -2.95 20.26 -2.11
CA ARG A 153 -2.72 21.65 -2.56
C ARG A 153 -3.03 22.65 -1.46
N GLY A 154 -2.34 23.78 -1.49
CA GLY A 154 -2.55 24.90 -0.57
C GLY A 154 -1.82 24.68 0.74
N ASP A 155 -2.54 24.79 1.85
CA ASP A 155 -2.04 24.65 3.21
C ASP A 155 -2.18 23.22 3.76
N ARG A 156 -2.49 22.23 2.92
CA ARG A 156 -2.67 20.83 3.34
C ARG A 156 -1.41 20.01 3.14
N ALA A 157 -1.14 19.11 4.08
CA ALA A 157 -0.04 18.16 4.03
C ALA A 157 -0.51 16.76 4.41
N LEU A 158 0.07 15.75 3.76
CA LEU A 158 0.02 14.36 4.19
C LEU A 158 0.82 14.22 5.48
N VAL A 159 0.24 13.58 6.48
CA VAL A 159 1.01 13.09 7.63
C VAL A 159 1.00 11.57 7.59
N LEU A 160 2.17 10.98 7.43
CA LEU A 160 2.39 9.55 7.49
C LEU A 160 3.17 9.23 8.77
N SER A 161 2.60 8.43 9.66
CA SER A 161 3.31 7.90 10.81
C SER A 161 3.38 6.38 10.70
N THR A 162 4.58 5.82 10.72
CA THR A 162 4.79 4.36 10.77
C THR A 162 5.49 3.99 12.06
N ALA A 163 5.22 2.79 12.56
CA ALA A 163 5.90 2.21 13.71
C ALA A 163 6.49 0.87 13.31
N GLY A 164 7.76 0.64 13.63
CA GLY A 164 8.44 -0.59 13.27
C GLY A 164 9.95 -0.51 13.44
N ASN A 165 10.60 -1.63 13.15
CA ASN A 165 12.06 -1.70 13.05
C ASN A 165 12.41 -2.32 11.71
N ARG A 166 12.17 -3.64 11.59
CA ARG A 166 12.30 -4.37 10.32
C ARG A 166 10.98 -4.48 9.59
N ASP A 167 9.90 -4.72 10.32
CA ASP A 167 8.55 -4.86 9.78
C ASP A 167 7.68 -3.66 10.19
N VAL A 168 6.69 -3.33 9.38
CA VAL A 168 5.70 -2.30 9.68
C VAL A 168 4.66 -2.87 10.65
N THR A 169 4.69 -2.40 11.90
CA THR A 169 3.77 -2.82 12.99
C THR A 169 2.64 -1.83 13.22
N GLY A 170 2.74 -0.63 12.65
CA GLY A 170 1.71 0.38 12.65
C GLY A 170 1.89 1.34 11.50
N ILE A 171 0.77 1.77 10.92
CA ILE A 171 0.74 2.82 9.89
C ILE A 171 -0.48 3.69 10.12
N GLN A 172 -0.30 5.00 10.04
CA GLN A 172 -1.37 5.99 10.11
C GLN A 172 -1.13 7.02 9.02
N LEU A 173 -2.17 7.28 8.22
CA LEU A 173 -2.21 8.36 7.25
C LEU A 173 -3.32 9.33 7.65
N ALA A 174 -3.00 10.62 7.63
CA ALA A 174 -3.93 11.70 7.92
C ALA A 174 -3.61 12.93 7.07
N THR A 175 -4.50 13.92 7.04
CA THR A 175 -4.22 15.22 6.41
C THR A 175 -4.25 16.32 7.46
N ALA A 176 -3.20 17.14 7.49
CA ALA A 176 -3.06 18.25 8.42
C ALA A 176 -2.91 19.58 7.67
N THR A 177 -3.28 20.68 8.33
CA THR A 177 -2.92 22.03 7.89
C THR A 177 -1.48 22.34 8.29
N VAL A 178 -0.68 22.91 7.39
CA VAL A 178 0.69 23.35 7.68
C VAL A 178 0.70 24.64 8.52
N PRO A 179 1.67 24.80 9.45
CA PRO A 179 2.74 23.87 9.79
C PRO A 179 2.25 22.71 10.68
N VAL A 180 2.71 21.49 10.39
CA VAL A 180 2.43 20.31 11.22
C VAL A 180 3.37 20.32 12.43
N PRO A 181 2.87 20.22 13.69
CA PRO A 181 3.71 20.12 14.87
C PRO A 181 4.62 18.87 14.81
N PRO A 182 5.80 18.87 15.44
CA PRO A 182 6.68 17.69 15.46
C PRO A 182 6.01 16.51 16.20
N CYS A 183 6.40 15.28 15.86
CA CYS A 183 5.92 14.09 16.56
C CYS A 183 6.63 13.96 17.91
N GLU A 184 5.84 13.79 18.97
CA GLU A 184 6.35 13.35 20.28
C GLU A 184 6.03 11.87 20.46
N PRO A 185 7.04 10.97 20.41
CA PRO A 185 6.82 9.53 20.57
C PRO A 185 6.34 9.18 21.97
N VAL A 186 5.27 8.40 22.05
CA VAL A 186 4.72 7.82 23.28
C VAL A 186 4.48 6.33 23.11
N ASP A 187 4.44 5.59 24.22
CA ASP A 187 4.10 4.17 24.20
C ASP A 187 2.65 3.96 23.80
N ARG A 188 2.44 3.10 22.80
CA ARG A 188 1.10 2.84 22.25
C ARG A 188 0.17 2.22 23.28
N ASP A 189 0.68 1.26 24.05
CA ASP A 189 -0.11 0.50 25.03
C ASP A 189 -0.54 1.35 26.24
N GLU A 190 0.19 2.43 26.52
CA GLU A 190 -0.15 3.38 27.58
C GLU A 190 -1.31 4.30 27.14
N VAL A 191 -1.34 4.66 25.86
CA VAL A 191 -2.33 5.58 25.29
C VAL A 191 -3.60 4.86 24.86
N LEU A 192 -3.46 3.66 24.29
CA LEU A 192 -4.57 2.81 23.90
C LEU A 192 -4.44 1.51 24.71
N PRO A 193 -5.20 1.35 25.82
CA PRO A 193 -5.18 0.08 26.52
C PRO A 193 -5.51 -1.03 25.52
N PRO A 194 -4.82 -2.18 25.58
CA PRO A 194 -5.06 -3.27 24.65
C PRO A 194 -6.55 -3.58 24.65
N ALA A 195 -7.13 -3.72 23.46
CA ALA A 195 -8.50 -4.19 23.35
C ALA A 195 -8.62 -5.48 24.20
N PRO A 196 -9.68 -5.64 25.01
CA PRO A 196 -9.83 -6.86 25.79
C PRO A 196 -9.73 -8.03 24.82
N ALA A 197 -8.87 -9.01 25.14
CA ALA A 197 -8.72 -10.21 24.33
C ALA A 197 -10.12 -10.80 24.11
N GLY A 198 -10.62 -10.69 22.88
CA GLY A 198 -11.95 -11.18 22.54
C GLY A 198 -11.95 -12.69 22.66
N GLU A 199 -12.45 -13.20 23.79
CA GLU A 199 -12.93 -14.57 23.88
C GLU A 199 -13.98 -14.74 22.78
N GLY A 200 -13.84 -15.79 21.96
CA GLY A 200 -14.57 -15.98 20.71
C GLY A 200 -16.10 -15.85 20.87
N GLY A 201 -16.63 -14.68 20.56
CA GLY A 201 -18.06 -14.45 20.44
C GLY A 201 -18.55 -15.00 19.11
N VAL A 202 -19.08 -16.23 19.13
CA VAL A 202 -19.94 -16.74 18.05
C VAL A 202 -21.17 -15.85 17.99
N SER A 203 -21.17 -14.90 17.06
CA SER A 203 -22.34 -14.12 16.69
C SER A 203 -23.36 -15.08 16.05
N HIS A 204 -24.28 -15.59 16.85
CA HIS A 204 -25.50 -16.23 16.35
C HIS A 204 -26.30 -15.13 15.66
N GLY A 205 -26.31 -15.16 14.32
CA GLY A 205 -27.14 -14.28 13.51
C GLY A 205 -28.61 -14.44 13.94
N GLY A 206 -29.18 -13.36 14.47
CA GLY A 206 -30.60 -13.30 14.80
C GLY A 206 -31.42 -13.31 13.53
N ASP A 207 -32.36 -14.26 13.45
CA ASP A 207 -33.46 -14.26 12.51
C ASP A 207 -34.29 -12.97 12.69
N VAL A 208 -34.29 -12.11 11.67
CA VAL A 208 -35.28 -11.04 11.54
C VAL A 208 -36.60 -11.70 11.17
N SER A 209 -37.43 -11.95 12.18
CA SER A 209 -38.83 -12.31 12.00
C SER A 209 -39.58 -11.07 11.50
N SER A 210 -39.81 -11.00 10.19
CA SER A 210 -40.82 -10.10 9.62
C SER A 210 -42.20 -10.59 10.04
N ASP A 211 -42.65 -10.09 11.19
CA ASP A 211 -44.05 -10.02 11.56
C ASP A 211 -44.71 -8.97 10.65
N SER A 212 -45.47 -9.43 9.67
CA SER A 212 -46.36 -8.59 8.87
C SER A 212 -47.65 -9.35 8.63
N GLU A 213 -48.64 -8.94 9.43
CA GLU A 213 -50.08 -8.96 9.13
C GLU A 213 -50.86 -10.26 9.44
N ARG A 214 -51.15 -10.47 10.73
CA ARG A 214 -52.46 -10.96 11.18
C ARG A 214 -53.24 -9.84 11.85
N ARG A 215 -54.23 -9.27 11.15
CA ARG A 215 -55.49 -8.83 11.78
C ARG A 215 -56.67 -9.01 10.81
N LEU A 216 -57.78 -9.47 11.39
CA LEU A 216 -59.14 -9.63 10.85
C LEU A 216 -59.38 -11.00 10.17
N GLY A 217 -60.25 -11.90 10.64
CA GLY A 217 -61.20 -11.80 11.74
C GLY A 217 -61.77 -13.17 12.14
N SER A 218 -62.35 -13.18 13.34
CA SER A 218 -63.07 -14.29 13.98
C SER A 218 -64.35 -14.66 13.23
N GLY A 219 -64.71 -15.94 13.25
CA GLY A 219 -66.03 -16.42 12.82
C GLY A 219 -66.17 -17.93 13.03
N THR A 220 -66.66 -18.30 14.21
CA THR A 220 -67.07 -19.66 14.60
C THR A 220 -68.31 -20.10 13.83
N GLY A 221 -68.34 -21.37 13.43
CA GLY A 221 -69.54 -22.16 13.13
C GLY A 221 -69.53 -23.41 14.00
#